data_AF-M7P7C2-F1
#
_entry.id   AF-M7P7C2-F1
#
_cell.length_a   1.000
_cell.length_b   1.000
_cell.length_c   1.000
_cell.angle_alpha   90.00
_cell.angle_beta   90.00
_cell.angle_gamma   90.00
#
_symmetry.space_group_name_H-M   'P 1'
#
loop_
_entity.id
_entity.type
_entity.pdbx_description
1 polymer ?
#
loop_
_entity_poly.entity_id
_entity_poly.type
_entity_poly.pdbx_seq_one_letter_code
_entity_poly.pdbx_strand_id
1 'polypeptide(L)'
;MRHAIWLPAYLLLLSVLFVTIVRAEGSGEETEQSIAEERMNLYMTYETPAVPWHTLAAIDRYERNIQRVRNDLEEIEGPIAFRFEDEFWAGAPNPKQKEHDPATIEFFEGGGLDGNGDGKADPEDPEDILYTLANTIGNKGGDVQDRRLALYEFFGSEEAVRQIMTIDELFRSFGTIELDAHVFPLPKTHHYTYRSTWGARRGWGGRRMHEGTDLFASYGVPVRSVTYGVIEMKGWNEFGGWRVGIRDAHNVYHYYAHLSGFEKGIEEGQVVEPGTVVGYVGSSGYGKEGTSGKFPPHLHYGMYKFDGRSEWAFDPYPSLSRWEQEERK
;
A
#
# COMPACT_ATOMS: atom_id res chain seq x y z
N MET A 1 33.31 -8.03 88.98
CA MET A 1 32.57 -9.18 88.41
C MET A 1 31.63 -8.62 87.36
N ARG A 2 31.83 -9.03 86.10
CA ARG A 2 31.12 -8.52 84.93
C ARG A 2 29.78 -9.24 84.80
N HIS A 3 28.67 -8.51 84.76
CA HIS A 3 27.41 -9.01 84.21
C HIS A 3 27.14 -8.23 82.93
N ALA A 4 27.52 -8.81 81.79
CA ALA A 4 27.17 -8.31 80.46
C ALA A 4 25.86 -8.98 80.04
N ILE A 5 24.85 -8.14 79.81
CA ILE A 5 23.51 -8.51 79.36
C ILE A 5 23.56 -8.74 77.85
N TRP A 6 22.97 -9.84 77.41
CA TRP A 6 22.77 -10.23 76.02
C TRP A 6 21.70 -9.35 75.36
N LEU A 7 21.99 -8.81 74.16
CA LEU A 7 21.00 -8.30 73.21
C LEU A 7 21.09 -9.15 71.93
N PRO A 8 19.97 -9.67 71.39
CA PRO A 8 19.99 -10.55 70.23
C PRO A 8 20.20 -9.76 68.94
N ALA A 9 21.01 -10.32 68.04
CA ALA A 9 21.26 -9.81 66.70
C ALA A 9 20.00 -9.90 65.82
N TYR A 10 19.56 -8.76 65.29
CA TYR A 10 18.51 -8.70 64.27
C TYR A 10 19.13 -9.09 62.91
N LEU A 11 18.72 -10.23 62.36
CA LEU A 11 19.02 -10.65 60.99
C LEU A 11 18.19 -9.79 60.03
N LEU A 12 18.83 -8.85 59.35
CA LEU A 12 18.27 -8.10 58.22
C LEU A 12 18.16 -9.04 57.01
N LEU A 13 16.95 -9.53 56.74
CA LEU A 13 16.58 -10.20 55.49
C LEU A 13 16.52 -9.15 54.37
N LEU A 14 17.57 -9.10 53.55
CA LEU A 14 17.59 -8.38 52.27
C LEU A 14 16.65 -9.10 51.29
N SER A 15 15.43 -8.58 51.14
CA SER A 15 14.53 -8.98 50.06
C SER A 15 15.03 -8.39 48.73
N VAL A 16 15.66 -9.22 47.90
CA VAL A 16 15.96 -8.87 46.52
C VAL A 16 14.66 -8.91 45.73
N LEU A 17 14.09 -7.74 45.43
CA LEU A 17 13.01 -7.57 44.47
C LEU A 17 13.55 -7.90 43.08
N PHE A 18 13.23 -9.10 42.59
CA PHE A 18 13.30 -9.41 41.17
C PHE A 18 12.21 -8.59 40.46
N VAL A 19 12.59 -7.47 39.88
CA VAL A 19 11.78 -6.80 38.86
C VAL A 19 11.84 -7.68 37.62
N THR A 20 10.81 -8.49 37.40
CA THR A 20 10.57 -9.08 36.09
C THR A 20 10.22 -7.97 35.14
N ILE A 21 11.14 -7.61 34.25
CA ILE A 21 10.83 -6.80 33.08
C ILE A 21 9.89 -7.66 32.22
N VAL A 22 8.59 -7.40 32.31
CA VAL A 22 7.64 -7.85 31.30
C VAL A 22 7.99 -7.08 30.04
N ARG A 23 8.54 -7.78 29.06
CA ARG A 23 8.77 -7.23 27.73
C ARG A 23 7.40 -7.16 27.05
N ALA A 24 6.88 -5.95 26.82
CA ALA A 24 5.65 -5.75 26.08
C ALA A 24 5.88 -6.21 24.63
N GLU A 25 5.22 -7.29 24.24
CA GLU A 25 5.12 -7.72 22.83
C GLU A 25 3.87 -7.11 22.14
N GLY A 26 3.19 -6.13 22.75
CA GLY A 26 1.94 -5.54 22.26
C GLY A 26 1.98 -4.06 21.85
N SER A 27 3.12 -3.37 21.95
CA SER A 27 3.16 -1.92 21.75
C SER A 27 3.17 -1.49 20.28
N GLY A 28 3.46 -2.39 19.33
CA GLY A 28 3.55 -2.06 17.90
C GLY A 28 2.17 -1.93 17.26
N GLU A 29 1.34 -2.95 17.45
CA GLU A 29 -0.02 -3.05 16.90
C GLU A 29 -0.96 -1.99 17.48
N GLU A 30 -0.91 -1.74 18.80
CA GLU A 30 -1.66 -0.65 19.44
C GLU A 30 -1.23 0.74 18.92
N THR A 31 0.07 0.93 18.60
CA THR A 31 0.57 2.18 18.03
C THR A 31 0.13 2.35 16.58
N GLU A 32 0.24 1.30 15.76
CA GLU A 32 -0.19 1.32 14.35
C GLU A 32 -1.70 1.56 14.22
N GLN A 33 -2.50 0.90 15.04
CA GLN A 33 -3.95 1.10 15.10
C GLN A 33 -4.29 2.55 15.52
N SER A 34 -3.59 3.10 16.51
CA SER A 34 -3.80 4.50 16.92
C SER A 34 -3.49 5.51 15.80
N ILE A 35 -2.48 5.24 14.98
CA ILE A 35 -2.11 6.09 13.84
C ILE A 35 -3.12 5.95 12.70
N ALA A 36 -3.62 4.74 12.44
CA ALA A 36 -4.66 4.53 11.43
C ALA A 36 -5.97 5.25 11.80
N GLU A 37 -6.36 5.20 13.08
CA GLU A 37 -7.50 5.94 13.62
C GLU A 37 -7.30 7.46 13.52
N GLU A 38 -6.12 7.97 13.89
CA GLU A 38 -5.76 9.39 13.74
C GLU A 38 -5.90 9.85 12.28
N ARG A 39 -5.34 9.09 11.34
CA ARG A 39 -5.44 9.37 9.90
C ARG A 39 -6.88 9.40 9.42
N MET A 40 -7.67 8.39 9.79
CA MET A 40 -9.07 8.31 9.38
C MET A 40 -9.85 9.53 9.90
N ASN A 41 -9.63 9.92 11.15
CA ASN A 41 -10.26 11.11 11.74
C ASN A 41 -9.89 12.38 10.98
N LEU A 42 -8.61 12.56 10.62
CA LEU A 42 -8.14 13.69 9.83
C LEU A 42 -8.81 13.73 8.44
N TYR A 43 -8.83 12.63 7.70
CA TYR A 43 -9.46 12.60 6.37
C TYR A 43 -10.97 12.88 6.44
N MET A 44 -11.67 12.35 7.45
CA MET A 44 -13.10 12.60 7.65
C MET A 44 -13.38 14.04 8.08
N THR A 45 -12.50 14.64 8.90
CA THR A 45 -12.68 16.03 9.36
C THR A 45 -12.59 17.03 8.21
N TYR A 46 -11.70 16.77 7.25
CA TYR A 46 -11.40 17.67 6.14
C TYR A 46 -12.03 17.28 4.81
N GLU A 47 -12.92 16.27 4.78
CA GLU A 47 -13.63 15.94 3.56
C GLU A 47 -14.60 17.05 3.13
N THR A 48 -14.84 17.13 1.83
CA THR A 48 -15.84 18.03 1.26
C THR A 48 -16.74 17.24 0.30
N PRO A 49 -17.92 17.77 -0.07
CA PRO A 49 -18.76 17.13 -1.09
C PRO A 49 -18.04 16.89 -2.43
N ALA A 50 -17.01 17.68 -2.74
CA ALA A 50 -16.22 17.54 -3.97
C ALA A 50 -15.05 16.55 -3.80
N VAL A 51 -14.46 16.52 -2.60
CA VAL A 51 -13.29 15.70 -2.25
C VAL A 51 -13.63 14.87 -1.01
N PRO A 52 -14.19 13.67 -1.20
CA PRO A 52 -14.54 12.79 -0.08
C PRO A 52 -13.29 12.26 0.63
N TRP A 53 -13.43 11.79 1.87
CA TRP A 53 -12.32 11.33 2.71
C TRP A 53 -11.41 10.31 2.00
N HIS A 54 -11.99 9.42 1.19
CA HIS A 54 -11.25 8.36 0.51
C HIS A 54 -10.30 8.91 -0.57
N THR A 55 -10.60 10.08 -1.14
CA THR A 55 -9.72 10.76 -2.09
C THR A 55 -8.53 11.40 -1.37
N LEU A 56 -8.76 12.05 -0.23
CA LEU A 56 -7.67 12.59 0.60
C LEU A 56 -6.74 11.46 1.07
N ALA A 57 -7.32 10.38 1.57
CA ALA A 57 -6.60 9.19 1.99
C ALA A 57 -5.80 8.56 0.84
N ALA A 58 -6.36 8.51 -0.36
CA ALA A 58 -5.69 7.94 -1.53
C ALA A 58 -4.49 8.74 -1.99
N ILE A 59 -4.58 10.08 -1.95
CA ILE A 59 -3.45 10.98 -2.23
C ILE A 59 -2.34 10.76 -1.21
N ASP A 60 -2.67 10.74 0.09
CA ASP A 60 -1.69 10.50 1.15
C ASP A 60 -1.06 9.10 1.04
N ARG A 61 -1.87 8.07 0.78
CA ARG A 61 -1.37 6.69 0.57
C ARG A 61 -0.43 6.61 -0.63
N TYR A 62 -0.76 7.28 -1.74
CA TYR A 62 0.11 7.35 -2.91
C TYR A 62 1.48 7.95 -2.55
N GLU A 63 1.51 9.10 -1.88
CA GLU A 63 2.76 9.75 -1.45
C GLU A 63 3.59 8.83 -0.55
N ARG A 64 2.97 8.18 0.45
CA ARG A 64 3.64 7.19 1.30
C ARG A 64 4.25 6.05 0.50
N ASN A 65 3.53 5.55 -0.51
CA ASN A 65 4.02 4.47 -1.36
C ASN A 65 5.26 4.89 -2.14
N ILE A 66 5.30 6.12 -2.65
CA ILE A 66 6.43 6.66 -3.43
C ILE A 66 7.63 6.97 -2.52
N GLN A 67 7.43 7.63 -1.39
CA GLN A 67 8.49 7.98 -0.44
C GLN A 67 9.25 6.73 0.06
N ARG A 68 8.54 5.64 0.34
CA ARG A 68 9.13 4.37 0.82
C ARG A 68 10.03 3.64 -0.17
N VAL A 69 9.96 3.99 -1.46
CA VAL A 69 10.71 3.28 -2.53
C VAL A 69 11.69 4.18 -3.26
N ARG A 70 11.62 5.50 -3.07
CA ARG A 70 12.52 6.47 -3.68
C ARG A 70 13.51 7.02 -2.67
N ASN A 71 14.78 6.64 -2.84
CA ASN A 71 15.87 7.10 -1.98
C ASN A 71 16.21 8.60 -2.13
N ASP A 72 15.70 9.26 -3.17
CA ASP A 72 15.88 10.69 -3.42
C ASP A 72 14.75 11.55 -2.83
N LEU A 73 13.80 10.93 -2.12
CA LEU A 73 12.76 11.60 -1.35
C LEU A 73 13.00 11.38 0.14
N GLU A 74 12.58 12.36 0.95
CA GLU A 74 12.47 12.19 2.39
C GLU A 74 11.21 11.38 2.72
N GLU A 75 11.34 10.39 3.62
CA GLU A 75 10.17 9.71 4.18
C GLU A 75 9.62 10.56 5.31
N ILE A 76 8.39 11.03 5.13
CA ILE A 76 7.74 11.93 6.07
C ILE A 76 7.03 11.10 7.14
N GLU A 77 7.54 11.21 8.37
CA GLU A 77 6.92 10.63 9.55
C GLU A 77 5.67 11.43 9.96
N GLY A 78 4.68 10.74 10.53
CA GLY A 78 3.45 11.35 11.02
C GLY A 78 2.17 10.91 10.31
N PRO A 79 1.03 11.53 10.67
CA PRO A 79 -0.28 11.12 10.18
C PRO A 79 -0.52 11.47 8.71
N ILE A 80 0.13 12.52 8.17
CA ILE A 80 0.04 12.91 6.75
C ILE A 80 1.44 13.05 6.15
N ALA A 81 1.74 12.27 5.12
CA ALA A 81 3.00 12.25 4.40
C ALA A 81 2.97 13.14 3.16
N PHE A 82 1.80 13.55 2.67
CA PHE A 82 1.70 14.51 1.59
C PHE A 82 2.29 15.87 2.01
N ARG A 83 2.96 16.55 1.07
CA ARG A 83 3.45 17.93 1.21
C ARG A 83 3.24 18.68 -0.09
N PHE A 84 2.95 19.97 0.05
CA PHE A 84 3.00 20.90 -1.07
C PHE A 84 4.42 21.38 -1.29
N GLU A 85 4.73 21.75 -2.54
CA GLU A 85 5.94 22.50 -2.83
C GLU A 85 5.89 23.88 -2.14
N ASP A 86 7.03 24.34 -1.62
CA ASP A 86 7.14 25.65 -0.95
C ASP A 86 6.57 26.78 -1.83
N GLU A 87 6.89 26.76 -3.13
CA GLU A 87 6.43 27.77 -4.10
C GLU A 87 4.91 27.77 -4.29
N PHE A 88 4.27 26.59 -4.19
CA PHE A 88 2.81 26.51 -4.18
C PHE A 88 2.28 27.08 -2.87
N TRP A 89 2.82 26.65 -1.74
CA TRP A 89 2.28 26.99 -0.42
C TRP A 89 2.39 28.49 -0.14
N ALA A 90 3.60 29.04 -0.21
CA ALA A 90 3.91 30.41 0.16
C ALA A 90 3.74 31.42 -1.00
N GLY A 91 3.57 30.92 -2.23
CA GLY A 91 3.54 31.70 -3.46
C GLY A 91 4.95 31.89 -4.06
N ALA A 92 5.11 31.55 -5.35
CA ALA A 92 6.41 31.60 -6.03
C ALA A 92 7.14 32.96 -5.96
N PRO A 93 6.46 34.13 -5.95
CA PRO A 93 7.13 35.43 -5.79
C PRO A 93 7.54 35.78 -4.35
N ASN A 94 7.13 34.99 -3.35
CA ASN A 94 7.37 35.30 -1.94
C ASN A 94 8.87 35.14 -1.58
N PRO A 95 9.56 36.19 -1.11
CA PRO A 95 10.96 36.07 -0.69
C PRO A 95 11.14 35.27 0.61
N LYS A 96 10.05 35.00 1.34
CA LYS A 96 10.02 34.21 2.58
C LYS A 96 9.14 32.97 2.42
N GLN A 97 9.71 31.93 1.82
CA GLN A 97 9.02 30.67 1.53
C GLN A 97 8.58 29.87 2.77
N LYS A 98 9.05 30.26 3.97
CA LYS A 98 8.70 29.64 5.26
C LYS A 98 7.84 30.56 6.15
N GLU A 99 7.08 31.47 5.52
CA GLU A 99 6.13 32.33 6.22
C GLU A 99 4.82 31.57 6.43
N HIS A 100 4.26 31.65 7.65
CA HIS A 100 3.03 30.93 7.99
C HIS A 100 1.84 31.89 8.16
N ASP A 101 2.04 33.20 8.04
CA ASP A 101 0.98 34.20 8.10
C ASP A 101 0.06 34.11 6.86
N PRO A 102 -1.23 33.75 7.02
CA PRO A 102 -2.12 33.54 5.88
C PRO A 102 -2.30 34.78 5.00
N ALA A 103 -2.30 35.98 5.60
CA ALA A 103 -2.44 37.23 4.84
C ALA A 103 -1.22 37.48 3.94
N THR A 104 -0.02 37.12 4.39
CA THR A 104 1.20 37.20 3.57
C THR A 104 1.19 36.15 2.46
N ILE A 105 0.77 34.92 2.76
CA ILE A 105 0.62 33.85 1.77
C ILE A 105 -0.36 34.28 0.66
N GLU A 106 -1.54 34.77 1.03
CA GLU A 106 -2.54 35.28 0.09
C GLU A 106 -2.00 36.46 -0.75
N PHE A 107 -1.28 37.40 -0.12
CA PHE A 107 -0.68 38.54 -0.82
C PHE A 107 0.30 38.12 -1.94
N PHE A 108 0.99 37.00 -1.77
CA PHE A 108 1.90 36.43 -2.78
C PHE A 108 1.23 35.37 -3.67
N GLU A 109 -0.10 35.27 -3.64
CA GLU A 109 -0.87 34.28 -4.41
C GLU A 109 -0.47 32.83 -4.09
N GLY A 110 -0.03 32.58 -2.86
CA GLY A 110 0.22 31.23 -2.34
C GLY A 110 -1.08 30.49 -2.04
N GLY A 111 -1.02 29.15 -2.13
CA GLY A 111 -2.15 28.27 -1.94
C GLY A 111 -2.39 27.81 -0.50
N GLY A 112 -1.44 28.03 0.42
CA GLY A 112 -1.53 27.57 1.81
C GLY A 112 -2.71 28.20 2.57
N LEU A 113 -3.48 27.38 3.29
CA LEU A 113 -4.65 27.80 4.06
C LEU A 113 -4.56 27.30 5.52
N ASP A 114 -5.00 28.15 6.45
CA ASP A 114 -5.17 27.84 7.88
C ASP A 114 -6.43 26.97 8.06
N GLY A 115 -6.22 25.67 8.22
CA GLY A 115 -7.25 24.64 8.28
C GLY A 115 -7.78 24.39 9.68
N ASN A 116 -6.97 24.59 10.72
CA ASN A 116 -7.36 24.40 12.12
C ASN A 116 -7.82 25.71 12.80
N GLY A 117 -7.61 26.86 12.16
CA GLY A 117 -8.01 28.18 12.63
C GLY A 117 -7.12 28.75 13.73
N ASP A 118 -5.86 28.31 13.85
CA ASP A 118 -4.93 28.77 14.88
C ASP A 118 -4.24 30.12 14.54
N GLY A 119 -4.51 30.65 13.35
CA GLY A 119 -3.94 31.89 12.81
C GLY A 119 -2.68 31.68 11.98
N LYS A 120 -2.33 30.44 11.64
CA LYS A 120 -1.18 30.09 10.78
C LYS A 120 -1.63 29.11 9.70
N ALA A 121 -1.03 29.23 8.52
CA ALA A 121 -1.07 28.20 7.48
C ALA A 121 0.32 27.54 7.44
N ASP A 122 0.50 26.50 8.25
CA ASP A 122 1.75 25.77 8.44
C ASP A 122 1.83 24.57 7.48
N PRO A 123 2.81 24.53 6.56
CA PRO A 123 2.96 23.41 5.61
C PRO A 123 3.38 22.09 6.26
N GLU A 124 3.67 22.08 7.56
CA GLU A 124 3.99 20.88 8.34
C GLU A 124 2.81 20.40 9.21
N ASP A 125 1.75 21.21 9.36
CA ASP A 125 0.55 20.86 10.13
C ASP A 125 -0.41 19.98 9.28
N PRO A 126 -0.75 18.76 9.74
CA PRO A 126 -1.66 17.86 9.02
C PRO A 126 -3.03 18.46 8.68
N GLU A 127 -3.57 19.30 9.55
CA GLU A 127 -4.90 19.93 9.41
C GLU A 127 -4.88 20.98 8.30
N ASP A 128 -3.85 21.83 8.28
CA ASP A 128 -3.65 22.85 7.24
C ASP A 128 -3.39 22.21 5.87
N ILE A 129 -2.58 21.14 5.84
CA ILE A 129 -2.28 20.39 4.62
C ILE A 129 -3.56 19.81 4.03
N LEU A 130 -4.38 19.12 4.83
CA LEU A 130 -5.60 18.49 4.34
C LEU A 130 -6.66 19.50 3.94
N TYR A 131 -6.81 20.58 4.70
CA TYR A 131 -7.72 21.67 4.34
C TYR A 131 -7.32 22.30 3.00
N THR A 132 -6.02 22.61 2.84
CA THR A 132 -5.48 23.15 1.60
C THR A 132 -5.67 22.18 0.44
N LEU A 133 -5.43 20.88 0.65
CA LEU A 133 -5.60 19.84 -0.36
C LEU A 133 -7.05 19.66 -0.81
N ALA A 134 -7.98 19.60 0.15
CA ALA A 134 -9.41 19.48 -0.13
C ALA A 134 -9.93 20.66 -0.96
N ASN A 135 -9.52 21.89 -0.63
CA ASN A 135 -9.85 23.08 -1.42
C ASN A 135 -9.20 23.04 -2.81
N THR A 136 -7.90 22.72 -2.88
CA THR A 136 -7.15 22.68 -4.14
C THR A 136 -7.74 21.69 -5.14
N ILE A 137 -8.00 20.45 -4.71
CA ILE A 137 -8.57 19.41 -5.56
C ILE A 137 -10.06 19.69 -5.85
N GLY A 138 -10.80 20.21 -4.86
CA GLY A 138 -12.23 20.49 -4.97
C GLY A 138 -12.60 21.65 -5.88
N ASN A 139 -11.66 22.56 -6.18
CA ASN A 139 -11.87 23.75 -7.01
C ASN A 139 -12.33 23.45 -8.44
N LYS A 140 -12.12 22.23 -8.95
CA LYS A 140 -12.55 21.83 -10.30
C LYS A 140 -13.99 21.36 -10.39
N GLY A 141 -14.62 21.02 -9.27
CA GLY A 141 -15.93 20.38 -9.22
C GLY A 141 -15.90 19.08 -8.41
N GLY A 142 -17.04 18.40 -8.35
CA GLY A 142 -17.23 17.25 -7.46
C GLY A 142 -17.40 15.91 -8.16
N ASP A 143 -17.41 15.88 -9.50
CA ASP A 143 -17.53 14.63 -10.23
C ASP A 143 -16.18 13.92 -10.42
N VAL A 144 -16.22 12.69 -10.92
CA VAL A 144 -15.02 11.86 -11.10
C VAL A 144 -14.07 12.45 -12.15
N GLN A 145 -14.58 13.08 -13.21
CA GLN A 145 -13.74 13.66 -14.26
C GLN A 145 -13.07 14.95 -13.77
N ASP A 146 -13.79 15.78 -13.02
CA ASP A 146 -13.24 16.97 -12.37
C ASP A 146 -12.09 16.61 -11.44
N ARG A 147 -12.27 15.56 -10.60
CA ARG A 147 -11.19 15.07 -9.72
C ARG A 147 -10.00 14.54 -10.50
N ARG A 148 -10.21 13.77 -11.57
CA ARG A 148 -9.11 13.29 -12.42
C ARG A 148 -8.34 14.45 -13.05
N LEU A 149 -9.04 15.49 -13.52
CA LEU A 149 -8.41 16.69 -14.06
C LEU A 149 -7.61 17.44 -12.99
N ALA A 150 -8.18 17.64 -11.80
CA ALA A 150 -7.49 18.29 -10.69
C ALA A 150 -6.21 17.54 -10.29
N LEU A 151 -6.27 16.22 -10.15
CA LEU A 151 -5.12 15.38 -9.86
C LEU A 151 -4.08 15.43 -10.98
N TYR A 152 -4.51 15.44 -12.25
CA TYR A 152 -3.57 15.54 -13.37
C TYR A 152 -2.84 16.89 -13.39
N GLU A 153 -3.55 17.99 -13.19
CA GLU A 153 -2.95 19.33 -13.10
C GLU A 153 -1.97 19.43 -11.92
N PHE A 154 -2.28 18.77 -10.79
CA PHE A 154 -1.44 18.79 -9.60
C PHE A 154 -0.18 17.90 -9.76
N PHE A 155 -0.35 16.63 -10.14
CA PHE A 155 0.74 15.65 -10.20
C PHE A 155 1.48 15.60 -11.54
N GLY A 156 0.91 16.17 -12.60
CA GLY A 156 1.49 16.19 -13.94
C GLY A 156 1.66 14.80 -14.59
N SER A 157 1.02 13.75 -14.06
CA SER A 157 1.23 12.37 -14.46
C SER A 157 -0.07 11.56 -14.49
N GLU A 158 -0.45 11.09 -15.68
CA GLU A 158 -1.58 10.16 -15.86
C GLU A 158 -1.41 8.87 -15.04
N GLU A 159 -0.17 8.42 -14.87
CA GLU A 159 0.12 7.22 -14.10
C GLU A 159 -0.09 7.47 -12.60
N ALA A 160 0.32 8.63 -12.07
CA ALA A 160 0.01 9.02 -10.69
C ALA A 160 -1.50 9.10 -10.47
N VAL A 161 -2.23 9.74 -11.38
CA VAL A 161 -3.70 9.82 -11.34
C VAL A 161 -4.30 8.42 -11.34
N ARG A 162 -3.81 7.50 -12.19
CA ARG A 162 -4.27 6.11 -12.22
C ARG A 162 -4.06 5.41 -10.88
N GLN A 163 -2.88 5.52 -10.27
CA GLN A 163 -2.60 4.92 -8.97
C GLN A 163 -3.49 5.51 -7.86
N ILE A 164 -3.61 6.84 -7.79
CA ILE A 164 -4.45 7.52 -6.79
C ILE A 164 -5.91 7.09 -6.95
N MET A 165 -6.45 7.06 -8.18
CA MET A 165 -7.84 6.64 -8.42
C MET A 165 -8.07 5.15 -8.12
N THR A 166 -7.06 4.30 -8.29
CA THR A 166 -7.13 2.89 -7.86
C THR A 166 -7.23 2.78 -6.33
N ILE A 167 -6.38 3.52 -5.60
CA ILE A 167 -6.41 3.53 -4.13
C ILE A 167 -7.75 4.13 -3.63
N ASP A 168 -8.20 5.21 -4.25
CA ASP A 168 -9.48 5.87 -3.98
C ASP A 168 -10.65 4.89 -4.07
N GLU A 169 -10.70 4.10 -5.15
CA GLU A 169 -11.74 3.09 -5.36
C GLU A 169 -11.69 1.97 -4.31
N LEU A 170 -10.49 1.57 -3.87
CA LEU A 170 -10.33 0.56 -2.81
C LEU A 170 -10.84 1.09 -1.46
N PHE A 171 -10.39 2.27 -1.05
CA PHE A 171 -10.83 2.86 0.21
C PHE A 171 -12.33 3.15 0.21
N ARG A 172 -12.88 3.64 -0.91
CA ARG A 172 -14.32 3.83 -1.09
C ARG A 172 -15.09 2.51 -0.96
N SER A 173 -14.57 1.43 -1.55
CA SER A 173 -15.26 0.13 -1.57
C SER A 173 -15.25 -0.57 -0.22
N PHE A 174 -14.16 -0.48 0.52
CA PHE A 174 -14.01 -1.17 1.81
C PHE A 174 -14.29 -0.29 3.03
N GLY A 175 -14.36 1.03 2.87
CA GLY A 175 -14.65 1.96 3.95
C GLY A 175 -13.54 2.10 4.99
N THR A 176 -12.31 1.69 4.66
CA THR A 176 -11.14 1.73 5.54
C THR A 176 -9.85 1.93 4.75
N ILE A 177 -8.82 2.44 5.41
CA ILE A 177 -7.45 2.56 4.89
C ILE A 177 -6.57 1.34 5.22
N GLU A 178 -7.07 0.42 6.05
CA GLU A 178 -6.39 -0.78 6.55
C GLU A 178 -6.65 -1.99 5.63
N LEU A 179 -5.97 -2.00 4.49
CA LEU A 179 -6.10 -3.03 3.45
C LEU A 179 -4.85 -3.92 3.37
N ASP A 180 -4.36 -4.35 4.54
CA ASP A 180 -3.09 -5.07 4.69
C ASP A 180 -3.23 -6.60 4.79
N ALA A 181 -4.48 -7.12 4.79
CA ALA A 181 -4.71 -8.55 4.89
C ALA A 181 -4.26 -9.27 3.61
N HIS A 182 -3.63 -10.42 3.78
CA HIS A 182 -3.16 -11.25 2.69
C HIS A 182 -3.54 -12.72 2.85
N VAL A 183 -3.65 -13.42 1.71
CA VAL A 183 -3.84 -14.87 1.66
C VAL A 183 -2.84 -15.51 0.69
N PHE A 184 -2.62 -16.82 0.83
CA PHE A 184 -1.80 -17.55 -0.14
C PHE A 184 -2.58 -17.72 -1.46
N PRO A 185 -1.96 -17.59 -2.65
CA PRO A 185 -2.71 -17.59 -3.92
C PRO A 185 -3.37 -18.93 -4.26
N LEU A 186 -2.93 -20.04 -3.67
CA LEU A 186 -3.53 -21.37 -3.87
C LEU A 186 -4.20 -21.87 -2.59
N PRO A 187 -5.41 -22.45 -2.62
CA PRO A 187 -6.04 -23.00 -1.42
C PRO A 187 -5.27 -24.17 -0.83
N LYS A 188 -5.14 -24.19 0.49
CA LYS A 188 -4.43 -25.23 1.27
C LYS A 188 -5.01 -26.63 1.19
N THR A 189 -6.26 -26.73 0.76
CA THR A 189 -6.94 -28.00 0.51
C THR A 189 -6.38 -28.74 -0.71
N HIS A 190 -5.44 -28.13 -1.46
CA HIS A 190 -4.82 -28.71 -2.64
C HIS A 190 -3.32 -28.91 -2.47
N HIS A 191 -2.78 -29.90 -3.18
CA HIS A 191 -1.34 -30.11 -3.24
C HIS A 191 -0.68 -29.13 -4.20
N TYR A 192 0.34 -28.44 -3.72
CA TYR A 192 1.20 -27.57 -4.52
C TYR A 192 2.65 -27.66 -4.05
N THR A 193 3.60 -27.29 -4.91
CA THR A 193 5.02 -27.14 -4.57
C THR A 193 5.57 -25.86 -5.18
N TYR A 194 6.46 -25.19 -4.47
CA TYR A 194 7.15 -24.00 -4.95
C TYR A 194 8.50 -23.86 -4.25
N ARG A 195 9.41 -23.12 -4.87
CA ARG A 195 10.73 -22.75 -4.34
C ARG A 195 11.09 -21.39 -4.92
N SER A 196 12.07 -20.69 -4.33
CA SER A 196 12.57 -19.47 -4.96
C SER A 196 13.14 -19.81 -6.35
N THR A 197 12.49 -19.24 -7.37
CA THR A 197 12.91 -19.32 -8.77
C THR A 197 13.26 -17.94 -9.33
N TRP A 198 13.36 -16.94 -8.45
CA TRP A 198 13.78 -15.60 -8.81
C TRP A 198 15.15 -15.63 -9.47
N GLY A 199 15.36 -14.84 -10.51
CA GLY A 199 16.68 -14.79 -11.14
C GLY A 199 16.96 -15.91 -12.14
N ALA A 200 16.15 -16.98 -12.18
CA ALA A 200 16.41 -18.14 -13.03
C ALA A 200 16.37 -17.78 -14.52
N ARG A 201 17.27 -18.35 -15.33
CA ARG A 201 17.32 -18.11 -16.78
C ARG A 201 16.07 -18.66 -17.47
N ARG A 202 15.41 -17.87 -18.31
CA ARG A 202 14.31 -18.34 -19.18
C ARG A 202 14.83 -18.56 -20.61
N GLY A 203 14.63 -19.77 -21.14
CA GLY A 203 15.23 -20.21 -22.41
C GLY A 203 14.49 -19.80 -23.68
N TRP A 204 13.21 -19.42 -23.58
CA TRP A 204 12.39 -19.00 -24.73
C TRP A 204 12.50 -17.47 -24.92
N GLY A 205 13.48 -17.05 -25.73
CA GLY A 205 13.64 -15.66 -26.20
C GLY A 205 14.52 -14.78 -25.31
N GLY A 206 15.83 -14.75 -25.62
CA GLY A 206 16.77 -13.73 -25.10
C GLY A 206 17.39 -14.00 -23.73
N ARG A 207 18.05 -12.97 -23.15
CA ARG A 207 18.61 -12.97 -21.79
C ARG A 207 17.53 -12.60 -20.75
N ARG A 208 16.41 -13.30 -20.74
CA ARG A 208 15.32 -13.04 -19.79
C ARG A 208 15.56 -13.72 -18.46
N MET A 209 15.34 -12.96 -17.40
CA MET A 209 15.31 -13.43 -16.02
C MET A 209 13.88 -13.84 -15.65
N HIS A 210 13.75 -14.76 -14.71
CA HIS A 210 12.45 -15.13 -14.15
C HIS A 210 12.05 -14.13 -13.06
N GLU A 211 11.11 -13.25 -13.40
CA GLU A 211 10.59 -12.17 -12.55
C GLU A 211 9.35 -12.63 -11.77
N GLY A 212 9.48 -13.79 -11.11
CA GLY A 212 8.39 -14.36 -10.34
C GLY A 212 8.74 -15.69 -9.66
N THR A 213 7.71 -16.30 -9.08
CA THR A 213 7.77 -17.64 -8.51
C THR A 213 6.72 -18.53 -9.17
N ASP A 214 7.15 -19.72 -9.59
CA ASP A 214 6.27 -20.73 -10.20
C ASP A 214 5.75 -21.68 -9.09
N LEU A 215 4.42 -21.69 -8.88
CA LEU A 215 3.73 -22.58 -7.95
C LEU A 215 3.11 -23.74 -8.74
N PHE A 216 3.74 -24.91 -8.68
CA PHE A 216 3.27 -26.11 -9.38
C PHE A 216 2.08 -26.73 -8.66
N ALA A 217 0.97 -26.89 -9.36
CA ALA A 217 -0.26 -27.48 -8.87
C ALA A 217 -1.03 -28.14 -10.02
N SER A 218 -2.02 -28.97 -9.70
CA SER A 218 -2.84 -29.63 -10.71
C SER A 218 -3.66 -28.62 -11.53
N TYR A 219 -4.02 -28.97 -12.76
CA TYR A 219 -4.98 -28.19 -13.55
C TYR A 219 -6.27 -27.97 -12.78
N GLY A 220 -6.85 -26.76 -12.89
CA GLY A 220 -8.13 -26.45 -12.27
C GLY A 220 -8.06 -26.13 -10.78
N VAL A 221 -6.88 -26.14 -10.15
CA VAL A 221 -6.74 -25.61 -8.77
C VAL A 221 -7.12 -24.12 -8.79
N PRO A 222 -8.03 -23.66 -7.90
CA PRO A 222 -8.40 -22.25 -7.85
C PRO A 222 -7.21 -21.34 -7.57
N VAL A 223 -7.13 -20.22 -8.26
CA VAL A 223 -6.16 -19.14 -8.03
C VAL A 223 -6.91 -17.97 -7.41
N ARG A 224 -6.46 -17.53 -6.25
CA ARG A 224 -7.08 -16.48 -5.43
C ARG A 224 -6.28 -15.18 -5.52
N SER A 225 -6.97 -14.04 -5.43
CA SER A 225 -6.33 -12.76 -5.14
C SER A 225 -5.65 -12.87 -3.78
N VAL A 226 -4.36 -12.53 -3.73
CA VAL A 226 -3.57 -12.55 -2.49
C VAL A 226 -3.86 -11.36 -1.57
N THR A 227 -4.51 -10.32 -2.08
CA THR A 227 -4.68 -9.01 -1.42
C THR A 227 -6.00 -8.36 -1.81
N TYR A 228 -6.35 -7.25 -1.16
CA TYR A 228 -7.34 -6.30 -1.68
C TYR A 228 -6.77 -5.60 -2.91
N GLY A 229 -7.57 -5.43 -3.95
CA GLY A 229 -7.08 -4.73 -5.13
C GLY A 229 -8.09 -4.55 -6.25
N VAL A 230 -7.68 -3.82 -7.27
CA VAL A 230 -8.44 -3.62 -8.51
C VAL A 230 -7.81 -4.45 -9.62
N ILE A 231 -8.64 -5.15 -10.39
CA ILE A 231 -8.19 -5.87 -11.58
C ILE A 231 -7.85 -4.86 -12.67
N GLU A 232 -6.56 -4.56 -12.84
CA GLU A 232 -6.09 -3.65 -13.89
C GLU A 232 -6.07 -4.30 -15.27
N MET A 233 -5.97 -5.63 -15.31
CA MET A 233 -5.62 -6.34 -16.53
C MET A 233 -6.14 -7.77 -16.52
N LYS A 234 -6.81 -8.18 -17.59
CA LYS A 234 -7.31 -9.54 -17.79
C LYS A 234 -7.23 -9.88 -19.27
N GLY A 235 -6.49 -10.93 -19.61
CA GLY A 235 -6.48 -11.39 -21.00
C GLY A 235 -5.31 -12.28 -21.36
N TRP A 236 -5.09 -12.42 -22.67
CA TRP A 236 -4.01 -13.21 -23.23
C TRP A 236 -2.75 -12.38 -23.47
N ASN A 237 -1.58 -12.94 -23.18
CA ASN A 237 -0.33 -12.56 -23.85
C ASN A 237 0.49 -13.79 -24.26
N GLU A 238 1.42 -13.62 -25.21
CA GLU A 238 2.14 -14.76 -25.78
C GLU A 238 3.01 -15.51 -24.76
N PHE A 239 3.51 -14.84 -23.72
CA PHE A 239 4.42 -15.45 -22.74
C PHE A 239 3.68 -16.08 -21.56
N GLY A 240 2.80 -15.32 -20.92
CA GLY A 240 2.03 -15.71 -19.74
C GLY A 240 0.69 -16.39 -20.05
N GLY A 241 0.26 -16.46 -21.31
CA GLY A 241 -1.03 -17.05 -21.66
C GLY A 241 -2.19 -16.24 -21.09
N TRP A 242 -3.19 -16.94 -20.54
CA TRP A 242 -4.26 -16.29 -19.78
C TRP A 242 -3.72 -15.78 -18.44
N ARG A 243 -3.90 -14.48 -18.21
CA ARG A 243 -3.35 -13.79 -17.04
C ARG A 243 -4.28 -12.72 -16.49
N VAL A 244 -4.18 -12.50 -15.18
CA VAL A 244 -4.82 -11.42 -14.44
C VAL A 244 -3.75 -10.58 -13.75
N GLY A 245 -3.94 -9.28 -13.71
CA GLY A 245 -3.13 -8.32 -12.97
C GLY A 245 -4.01 -7.56 -11.98
N ILE A 246 -3.57 -7.50 -10.72
CA ILE A 246 -4.31 -6.87 -9.63
C ILE A 246 -3.40 -5.85 -8.95
N ARG A 247 -3.88 -4.61 -8.76
CA ARG A 247 -3.14 -3.55 -8.06
C ARG A 247 -3.70 -3.35 -6.67
N ASP A 248 -2.85 -3.36 -5.65
CA ASP A 248 -3.23 -3.10 -4.27
C ASP A 248 -3.09 -1.62 -3.87
N ALA A 249 -3.49 -1.28 -2.65
CA ALA A 249 -3.39 0.06 -2.10
C ALA A 249 -1.93 0.51 -1.82
N HIS A 250 -0.95 -0.40 -1.92
CA HIS A 250 0.48 -0.16 -1.69
C HIS A 250 1.27 -0.01 -2.99
N ASN A 251 0.58 0.20 -4.11
CA ASN A 251 1.11 0.27 -5.48
C ASN A 251 1.81 -1.02 -5.95
N VAL A 252 1.51 -2.17 -5.33
CA VAL A 252 2.02 -3.47 -5.77
C VAL A 252 1.07 -4.06 -6.81
N TYR A 253 1.63 -4.39 -7.97
CA TYR A 253 0.99 -5.19 -9.01
C TYR A 253 1.25 -6.68 -8.76
N HIS A 254 0.18 -7.42 -8.60
CA HIS A 254 0.17 -8.86 -8.44
C HIS A 254 -0.19 -9.50 -9.78
N TYR A 255 0.76 -10.21 -10.37
CA TYR A 255 0.65 -10.80 -11.69
C TYR A 255 0.41 -12.31 -11.59
N TYR A 256 -0.72 -12.78 -12.12
CA TYR A 256 -1.12 -14.19 -12.12
C TYR A 256 -1.18 -14.67 -13.56
N ALA A 257 -0.36 -15.67 -13.92
CA ALA A 257 -0.28 -16.15 -15.30
C ALA A 257 -0.35 -17.68 -15.41
N HIS A 258 -0.39 -18.14 -16.66
CA HIS A 258 -0.57 -19.52 -17.09
C HIS A 258 -1.91 -20.12 -16.70
N LEU A 259 -2.94 -19.28 -16.50
CA LEU A 259 -4.26 -19.73 -16.10
C LEU A 259 -4.89 -20.63 -17.19
N SER A 260 -5.68 -21.61 -16.80
CA SER A 260 -6.50 -22.40 -17.74
C SER A 260 -7.74 -21.62 -18.20
N GLY A 261 -8.17 -20.67 -17.39
CA GLY A 261 -9.28 -19.75 -17.65
C GLY A 261 -9.52 -18.86 -16.44
N PHE A 262 -10.47 -17.94 -16.57
CA PHE A 262 -10.89 -17.01 -15.51
C PHE A 262 -12.11 -17.54 -14.78
N GLU A 263 -12.28 -17.13 -13.52
CA GLU A 263 -13.54 -17.33 -12.80
C GLU A 263 -14.66 -16.51 -13.44
N LYS A 264 -15.91 -16.98 -13.34
CA LYS A 264 -17.04 -16.29 -13.95
C LYS A 264 -17.28 -14.96 -13.24
N GLY A 265 -17.46 -13.90 -14.04
CA GLY A 265 -17.75 -12.55 -13.51
C GLY A 265 -16.52 -11.74 -13.15
N ILE A 266 -15.31 -12.29 -13.31
CA ILE A 266 -14.05 -11.55 -13.18
C ILE A 266 -13.88 -10.62 -14.37
N GLU A 267 -13.77 -9.31 -14.14
CA GLU A 267 -13.66 -8.27 -15.17
C GLU A 267 -12.62 -7.20 -14.82
N GLU A 268 -12.07 -6.50 -15.83
CA GLU A 268 -11.17 -5.36 -15.59
C GLU A 268 -11.95 -4.22 -14.90
N GLY A 269 -11.29 -3.54 -13.95
CA GLY A 269 -11.89 -2.51 -13.10
C GLY A 269 -12.61 -3.06 -11.86
N GLN A 270 -12.77 -4.37 -11.73
CA GLN A 270 -13.43 -4.96 -10.56
C GLN A 270 -12.55 -4.88 -9.31
N VAL A 271 -13.15 -4.49 -8.19
CA VAL A 271 -12.56 -4.59 -6.85
C VAL A 271 -12.67 -6.02 -6.33
N VAL A 272 -11.57 -6.53 -5.78
CA VAL A 272 -11.47 -7.87 -5.18
C VAL A 272 -10.87 -7.79 -3.79
N GLU A 273 -11.23 -8.74 -2.94
CA GLU A 273 -10.66 -8.93 -1.60
C GLU A 273 -9.77 -10.19 -1.53
N PRO A 274 -8.89 -10.31 -0.52
CA PRO A 274 -8.07 -11.49 -0.34
C PRO A 274 -8.92 -12.76 -0.33
N GLY A 275 -8.57 -13.72 -1.16
CA GLY A 275 -9.27 -15.00 -1.27
C GLY A 275 -10.24 -15.09 -2.45
N THR A 276 -10.60 -13.97 -3.07
CA THR A 276 -11.45 -13.94 -4.28
C THR A 276 -10.83 -14.81 -5.37
N VAL A 277 -11.55 -15.81 -5.88
CA VAL A 277 -11.05 -16.67 -6.96
C VAL A 277 -11.06 -15.88 -8.27
N VAL A 278 -9.90 -15.73 -8.90
CA VAL A 278 -9.73 -14.95 -10.14
C VAL A 278 -9.57 -15.84 -11.38
N GLY A 279 -9.26 -17.11 -11.17
CA GLY A 279 -9.09 -18.07 -12.24
C GLY A 279 -8.56 -19.39 -11.72
N TYR A 280 -7.98 -20.16 -12.63
CA TYR A 280 -7.63 -21.55 -12.35
C TYR A 280 -6.24 -21.89 -12.89
N VAL A 281 -5.47 -22.67 -12.13
CA VAL A 281 -4.15 -23.16 -12.55
C VAL A 281 -4.26 -23.86 -13.89
N GLY A 282 -3.31 -23.57 -14.78
CA GLY A 282 -3.24 -24.15 -16.10
C GLY A 282 -1.81 -24.24 -16.61
N SER A 283 -1.70 -24.25 -17.92
CA SER A 283 -0.42 -24.33 -18.65
C SER A 283 -0.47 -23.48 -19.92
N SER A 284 -1.21 -22.37 -19.89
CA SER A 284 -1.44 -21.55 -21.07
C SER A 284 -0.27 -20.59 -21.32
N GLY A 285 0.09 -20.37 -22.59
CA GLY A 285 1.14 -19.44 -22.98
C GLY A 285 2.22 -20.06 -23.88
N TYR A 286 3.30 -19.32 -24.07
CA TYR A 286 4.36 -19.57 -25.05
C TYR A 286 3.83 -19.78 -26.48
N GLY A 287 2.93 -18.91 -26.95
CA GLY A 287 2.40 -18.96 -28.31
C GLY A 287 1.20 -18.06 -28.55
N LYS A 288 0.52 -18.31 -29.69
CA LYS A 288 -0.73 -17.64 -30.06
C LYS A 288 -1.82 -17.90 -29.03
N GLU A 289 -2.84 -17.04 -29.02
CA GLU A 289 -3.99 -17.14 -28.13
C GLU A 289 -4.58 -18.56 -28.07
N GLY A 290 -4.80 -19.05 -26.84
CA GLY A 290 -5.27 -20.41 -26.57
C GLY A 290 -4.21 -21.50 -26.56
N THR A 291 -2.93 -21.19 -26.78
CA THR A 291 -1.84 -22.18 -26.67
C THR A 291 -1.75 -22.77 -25.26
N SER A 292 -1.81 -24.10 -25.12
CA SER A 292 -1.67 -24.77 -23.82
C SER A 292 -0.86 -26.07 -23.92
N GLY A 293 -0.38 -26.59 -22.78
CA GLY A 293 0.24 -27.91 -22.67
C GLY A 293 1.72 -27.97 -23.02
N LYS A 294 2.38 -26.82 -23.20
CA LYS A 294 3.82 -26.74 -23.55
C LYS A 294 4.76 -26.96 -22.35
N PHE A 295 4.22 -26.96 -21.14
CA PHE A 295 4.95 -27.05 -19.88
C PHE A 295 4.01 -27.58 -18.78
N PRO A 296 4.54 -28.11 -17.66
CA PRO A 296 3.70 -28.62 -16.56
C PRO A 296 2.79 -27.54 -15.97
N PRO A 297 1.59 -27.91 -15.47
CA PRO A 297 0.66 -26.93 -14.92
C PRO A 297 1.25 -26.22 -13.68
N HIS A 298 1.15 -24.90 -13.67
CA HIS A 298 1.58 -24.06 -12.55
C HIS A 298 0.91 -22.69 -12.64
N LEU A 299 0.86 -22.00 -11.49
CA LEU A 299 0.65 -20.57 -11.43
C LEU A 299 2.01 -19.90 -11.50
N HIS A 300 2.24 -19.05 -12.49
CA HIS A 300 3.33 -18.08 -12.42
C HIS A 300 2.82 -16.84 -11.67
N TYR A 301 3.46 -16.51 -10.55
CA TYR A 301 3.12 -15.37 -9.72
C TYR A 301 4.26 -14.36 -9.70
N GLY A 302 3.99 -13.13 -10.13
CA GLY A 302 4.95 -12.02 -10.16
C GLY A 302 4.49 -10.85 -9.28
N MET A 303 5.44 -10.07 -8.78
CA MET A 303 5.17 -8.85 -8.02
C MET A 303 5.98 -7.70 -8.62
N TYR A 304 5.31 -6.59 -8.87
CA TYR A 304 5.91 -5.37 -9.41
C TYR A 304 5.47 -4.18 -8.58
N LYS A 305 6.28 -3.15 -8.49
CA LYS A 305 5.94 -1.92 -7.76
C LYS A 305 6.26 -0.71 -8.61
N PHE A 306 5.53 0.37 -8.40
CA PHE A 306 5.70 1.66 -9.09
C PHE A 306 6.34 2.70 -8.16
N ASP A 307 7.30 3.49 -8.66
CA ASP A 307 8.13 4.45 -7.88
C ASP A 307 7.82 5.90 -8.28
N GLY A 308 6.76 6.14 -9.04
CA GLY A 308 6.46 7.45 -9.60
C GLY A 308 7.10 7.68 -10.98
N ARG A 309 7.99 6.78 -11.43
CA ARG A 309 8.72 6.89 -12.72
C ARG A 309 8.59 5.65 -13.58
N SER A 310 8.68 4.47 -12.97
CA SER A 310 8.71 3.19 -13.65
C SER A 310 8.22 2.05 -12.74
N GLU A 311 7.89 0.92 -13.35
CA GLU A 311 7.66 -0.32 -12.61
C GLU A 311 8.92 -1.18 -12.56
N TRP A 312 9.19 -1.81 -11.41
CA TRP A 312 10.20 -2.85 -11.28
C TRP A 312 9.63 -4.11 -10.66
N ALA A 313 10.15 -5.26 -11.11
CA ALA A 313 9.84 -6.54 -10.51
C ALA A 313 10.64 -6.76 -9.23
N PHE A 314 10.08 -7.46 -8.24
CA PHE A 314 10.79 -7.90 -7.04
C PHE A 314 10.39 -9.33 -6.63
N ASP A 315 11.25 -10.00 -5.85
CA ASP A 315 11.10 -11.42 -5.53
C ASP A 315 9.82 -11.67 -4.71
N PRO A 316 8.83 -12.43 -5.23
CA PRO A 316 7.61 -12.74 -4.49
C PRO A 316 7.79 -13.87 -3.47
N TYR A 317 8.88 -14.64 -3.53
CA TYR A 317 9.05 -15.83 -2.69
C TYR A 317 9.00 -15.53 -1.17
N PRO A 318 9.64 -14.46 -0.64
CA PRO A 318 9.55 -14.13 0.78
C PRO A 318 8.11 -13.85 1.23
N SER A 319 7.33 -13.14 0.41
CA SER A 319 5.92 -12.84 0.68
C SER A 319 5.06 -14.10 0.64
N LEU A 320 5.22 -14.92 -0.40
CA LEU A 320 4.53 -16.21 -0.53
C LEU A 320 4.77 -17.13 0.68
N SER A 321 6.02 -17.24 1.12
CA SER A 321 6.39 -18.05 2.29
C SER A 321 5.72 -17.54 3.58
N ARG A 322 5.63 -16.22 3.75
CA ARG A 322 4.97 -15.60 4.89
C ARG A 322 3.46 -15.84 4.87
N TRP A 323 2.79 -15.52 3.78
CA TRP A 323 1.34 -15.68 3.64
C TRP A 323 0.91 -17.15 3.77
N GLU A 324 1.72 -18.09 3.27
CA GLU A 324 1.48 -19.51 3.49
C GLU A 324 1.48 -19.86 4.98
N GLN A 325 2.46 -19.36 5.74
CA GLN A 325 2.60 -19.62 7.18
C GLN A 325 1.49 -18.97 8.00
N GLU A 326 1.10 -17.73 7.66
CA GLU A 326 0.04 -16.99 8.34
C GLU A 326 -1.30 -17.70 8.24
N GLU A 327 -1.70 -18.15 7.04
CA GLU A 327 -2.93 -18.92 6.89
C GLU A 327 -2.87 -20.30 7.62
N ARG A 328 -1.70 -20.78 8.09
CA ARG A 328 -1.55 -22.15 8.66
C ARG A 328 -1.84 -22.14 10.16
N LYS A 329 -1.82 -20.96 10.77
CA LYS A 329 -2.15 -20.70 12.17
C LYS A 329 -3.66 -20.63 12.33
#